data_AF-A0A0U2K627-F1
#
_entry.id   AF-A0A0U2K627-F1
#
_cell.length_a   1.000
_cell.length_b   1.000
_cell.length_c   1.000
_cell.angle_alpha   90.00
_cell.angle_beta   90.00
_cell.angle_gamma   90.00
#
_symmetry.space_group_name_H-M   'P 1'
#
loop_
_entity.id
_entity.type
_entity.pdbx_description
1 polymer ?
#
loop_
_entity_poly.entity_id
_entity_poly.type
_entity_poly.pdbx_seq_one_letter_code
_entity_poly.pdbx_strand_id
1 'polypeptide(L)'
;FTFFAQHFTHMFFKTDLKAGPAFTWGGHGVDMSSIYGPDKKSENTLRSFTEGKLKSQMLNGEEWPPYLSDAPVKMLYPPGTAAKDKFALGHEFYGLLPGLFVYATVWLREHNRVCDVLKVQHPEWDDEQLYQTAKLV
;
A
#
# COMPACT_ATOMS: atom_id res chain seq x y z
N PHE A 1 -1.16 7.59 18.52
CA PHE A 1 -0.44 8.72 17.89
C PHE A 1 0.92 8.30 17.31
N THR A 2 1.80 7.67 18.08
CA THR A 2 3.18 7.30 17.65
C THR A 2 3.26 6.56 16.31
N PHE A 3 2.48 5.50 16.12
CA PHE A 3 2.49 4.74 14.85
C PHE A 3 1.89 5.50 13.67
N PHE A 4 0.95 6.42 13.89
CA PHE A 4 0.45 7.28 12.82
C PHE A 4 1.55 8.20 12.32
N ALA A 5 2.25 8.88 13.24
CA ALA A 5 3.37 9.75 12.88
C ALA A 5 4.43 8.96 12.09
N GLN A 6 4.82 7.78 12.57
CA GLN A 6 5.78 6.94 11.87
C GLN A 6 5.28 6.50 10.49
N HIS A 7 4.04 6.02 10.37
CA HIS A 7 3.46 5.60 9.09
C HIS A 7 3.35 6.76 8.10
N PHE A 8 2.95 7.95 8.56
CA PHE A 8 2.81 9.12 7.70
C PHE A 8 4.17 9.63 7.23
N THR A 9 5.14 9.81 8.13
CA THR A 9 6.42 10.42 7.75
C THR A 9 7.28 9.52 6.86
N HIS A 10 7.14 8.19 6.97
CA HIS A 10 7.83 7.26 6.06
C HIS A 10 7.25 7.24 4.64
N MET A 11 6.21 8.02 4.33
CA MET A 11 5.83 8.30 2.95
C MET A 11 6.90 9.10 2.21
N PHE A 12 7.58 10.03 2.89
CA PHE A 12 8.55 10.95 2.28
C PHE A 12 9.96 10.92 2.91
N PHE A 13 10.14 10.38 4.11
CA PHE A 13 11.46 10.11 4.67
C PHE A 13 11.95 8.72 4.29
N LYS A 14 12.61 8.66 3.13
CA LYS A 14 12.99 7.44 2.42
C LYS A 14 14.45 7.51 1.96
N THR A 15 15.37 7.59 2.92
CA THR A 15 16.80 7.73 2.64
C THR A 15 17.31 6.58 1.77
N ASP A 16 17.99 6.91 0.68
CA ASP A 16 18.71 5.94 -0.14
C ASP A 16 20.10 5.69 0.45
N LEU A 17 20.20 4.64 1.27
CA LEU A 17 21.44 4.26 1.93
C LEU A 17 22.56 3.83 0.94
N LYS A 18 22.22 3.49 -0.31
CA LYS A 18 23.23 3.14 -1.33
C LYS A 18 23.87 4.38 -1.94
N ALA A 19 23.07 5.41 -2.21
CA ALA A 19 23.53 6.68 -2.74
C ALA A 19 24.14 7.59 -1.66
N GLY A 20 23.73 7.42 -0.41
CA GLY A 20 24.26 8.14 0.76
C GLY A 20 23.17 8.91 1.52
N PRO A 21 23.48 9.42 2.72
CA PRO A 21 22.47 9.98 3.64
C PRO A 21 21.73 11.21 3.12
N ALA A 22 22.26 11.87 2.09
CA ALA A 22 21.67 13.06 1.49
C ALA A 22 20.63 12.74 0.38
N PHE A 23 20.46 11.47 0.01
CA PHE A 23 19.61 11.06 -1.11
C PHE A 23 18.34 10.37 -0.63
N THR A 24 17.26 10.51 -1.40
CA THR A 24 15.96 9.87 -1.15
C THR A 24 15.48 9.18 -2.42
N TRP A 25 14.75 8.08 -2.27
CA TRP A 25 14.09 7.39 -3.37
C TRP A 25 12.58 7.70 -3.47
N GLY A 26 12.06 8.61 -2.64
CA GLY A 26 10.64 9.00 -2.62
C GLY A 26 10.29 10.23 -3.48
N GLY A 27 9.00 10.49 -3.69
CA GLY A 27 8.48 11.60 -4.51
C GLY A 27 8.45 12.99 -3.85
N HIS A 28 9.20 13.20 -2.76
CA HIS A 28 9.33 14.49 -2.06
C HIS A 28 8.02 15.11 -1.50
N GLY A 29 7.06 14.29 -1.06
CA GLY A 29 5.83 14.80 -0.44
C GLY A 29 4.83 13.73 -0.03
N VAL A 30 3.57 14.14 0.14
CA VAL A 30 2.44 13.24 0.43
C VAL A 30 1.92 12.67 -0.89
N ASP A 31 2.63 11.69 -1.43
CA ASP A 31 2.30 10.99 -2.69
C ASP A 31 1.58 9.64 -2.47
N MET A 32 1.36 9.28 -1.20
CA MET A 32 0.78 8.02 -0.75
C MET A 32 1.51 6.77 -1.27
N SER A 33 2.78 6.91 -1.69
CA SER A 33 3.61 5.80 -2.18
C SER A 33 3.87 4.72 -1.11
N SER A 34 3.60 4.99 0.16
CA SER A 34 3.63 3.95 1.20
C SER A 34 2.46 2.96 1.12
N ILE A 35 1.37 3.34 0.43
CA ILE A 35 0.20 2.50 0.17
C ILE A 35 0.26 1.95 -1.25
N TYR A 36 0.49 2.81 -2.23
CA TYR A 36 0.42 2.49 -3.66
C TYR A 36 1.74 2.02 -4.28
N GLY A 37 2.83 1.99 -3.51
CA GLY A 37 4.16 1.62 -4.00
C GLY A 37 4.97 2.80 -4.55
N PRO A 38 6.30 2.63 -4.69
CA PRO A 38 7.21 3.70 -5.11
C PRO A 38 7.24 3.98 -6.61
N ASP A 39 6.76 3.04 -7.42
CA ASP A 39 6.83 3.10 -8.88
C ASP A 39 5.59 2.45 -9.51
N LYS A 40 5.39 2.71 -10.82
CA LYS A 40 4.22 2.21 -11.55
C LYS A 40 4.13 0.68 -11.58
N LYS A 41 5.27 -0.01 -11.53
CA LYS A 41 5.31 -1.48 -11.53
C LYS A 41 4.76 -2.03 -10.22
N SER A 42 5.23 -1.49 -9.09
CA SER A 42 4.77 -1.84 -7.76
C SER A 42 3.30 -1.49 -7.58
N GLU A 43 2.90 -0.30 -8.05
CA GLU A 43 1.50 0.14 -8.08
C GLU A 43 0.60 -0.86 -8.82
N ASN A 44 0.95 -1.19 -10.07
CA ASN A 44 0.20 -2.17 -10.85
C ASN A 44 0.21 -3.57 -10.20
N THR A 45 1.29 -3.95 -9.52
CA THR A 45 1.36 -5.26 -8.85
C THR A 45 0.40 -5.36 -7.66
N LEU A 46 0.18 -4.24 -6.96
CA LEU A 46 -0.70 -4.12 -5.80
C LEU A 46 -2.17 -3.92 -6.17
N ARG A 47 -2.47 -3.43 -7.38
CA ARG A 47 -3.85 -3.24 -7.87
C ARG A 47 -4.55 -4.55 -8.20
N SER A 48 -5.86 -4.60 -7.94
CA SER A 48 -6.72 -5.70 -8.38
C SER A 48 -7.06 -5.60 -9.86
N PHE A 49 -7.01 -4.38 -10.43
CA PHE A 49 -7.55 -4.05 -11.75
C PHE A 49 -9.04 -4.41 -11.90
N THR A 50 -9.76 -4.41 -10.78
CA THR A 50 -11.19 -4.62 -10.74
C THR A 50 -11.81 -3.56 -9.83
N GLU A 51 -12.75 -2.79 -10.36
CA GLU A 51 -13.50 -1.74 -9.65
C GLU A 51 -12.62 -0.66 -9.02
N GLY A 52 -11.41 -0.45 -9.54
CA GLY A 52 -10.44 0.52 -9.06
C GLY A 52 -9.75 0.13 -7.77
N LYS A 53 -9.87 -1.12 -7.31
CA LYS A 53 -9.43 -1.54 -5.97
C LYS A 53 -7.95 -1.94 -5.91
N LEU A 54 -7.43 -1.97 -4.68
CA LEU A 54 -6.21 -2.70 -4.34
C LEU A 54 -6.52 -4.17 -4.09
N LYS A 55 -5.57 -5.05 -4.39
CA LYS A 55 -5.64 -6.46 -3.99
C LYS A 55 -5.73 -6.55 -2.47
N SER A 56 -6.55 -7.48 -2.00
CA SER A 56 -6.72 -7.78 -0.59
C SER A 56 -7.12 -9.25 -0.42
N GLN A 57 -7.21 -9.72 0.82
CA GLN A 57 -7.67 -11.05 1.16
C GLN A 57 -8.55 -11.03 2.40
N MET A 58 -9.45 -11.99 2.53
CA MET A 58 -10.27 -12.16 3.72
C MET A 58 -9.65 -13.18 4.67
N LEU A 59 -9.26 -12.74 5.87
CA LEU A 59 -8.77 -13.61 6.94
C LEU A 59 -9.66 -13.42 8.17
N ASN A 60 -10.27 -14.50 8.65
CA ASN A 60 -11.16 -14.50 9.82
C ASN A 60 -12.29 -13.45 9.73
N GLY A 61 -12.87 -13.25 8.53
CA GLY A 61 -13.98 -12.32 8.30
C GLY A 61 -13.56 -10.85 8.13
N GLU A 62 -12.27 -10.56 8.11
CA GLU A 62 -11.72 -9.21 8.01
C GLU A 62 -10.85 -9.06 6.75
N GLU A 63 -10.83 -7.87 6.15
CA GLU A 63 -10.02 -7.58 4.96
C GLU A 63 -8.57 -7.25 5.34
N TRP A 64 -7.60 -7.92 4.72
CA TRP A 64 -6.17 -7.76 4.98
C TRP A 64 -5.40 -7.55 3.68
N PRO A 65 -4.18 -6.98 3.75
CA PRO A 65 -3.27 -6.93 2.61
C PRO A 65 -3.04 -8.33 2.01
N PRO A 66 -2.73 -8.43 0.71
CA PRO A 66 -2.49 -9.71 0.07
C PRO A 66 -1.16 -10.31 0.55
N TYR A 67 -0.99 -11.63 0.38
CA TYR A 67 0.30 -12.23 0.63
C TYR A 67 1.33 -11.76 -0.40
N LEU A 68 2.60 -11.81 0.00
CA LEU A 68 3.71 -11.47 -0.89
C LEU A 68 3.79 -12.39 -2.12
N SER A 69 3.27 -13.62 -2.02
CA SER A 69 3.15 -14.54 -3.16
C SER A 69 2.19 -14.05 -4.24
N ASP A 70 1.15 -13.31 -3.85
CA ASP A 70 0.03 -12.93 -4.73
C ASP A 70 0.23 -11.53 -5.34
N ALA A 71 1.07 -10.72 -4.68
CA ALA A 71 1.51 -9.40 -5.13
C ALA A 71 3.02 -9.23 -4.88
N PRO A 72 3.89 -9.80 -5.72
CA PRO A 72 5.33 -9.82 -5.49
C PRO A 72 5.96 -8.43 -5.67
N VAL A 73 6.01 -7.67 -4.59
CA VAL A 73 6.70 -6.38 -4.47
C VAL A 73 7.93 -6.49 -3.57
N LYS A 74 8.81 -5.49 -3.57
CA LYS A 74 9.96 -5.50 -2.65
C LYS A 74 9.46 -5.29 -1.21
N MET A 75 9.72 -6.28 -0.36
CA MET A 75 9.44 -6.22 1.08
C MET A 75 10.66 -6.66 1.88
N LEU A 76 10.90 -6.00 3.00
CA LEU A 76 11.93 -6.34 3.96
C LEU A 76 11.30 -7.19 5.07
N TYR A 77 11.59 -8.49 5.04
CA TYR A 77 11.25 -9.43 6.12
C TYR A 77 12.52 -10.11 6.63
N PRO A 78 12.61 -10.47 7.93
CA PRO A 78 13.75 -11.19 8.46
C PRO A 78 13.94 -12.54 7.74
N PRO A 79 15.19 -13.01 7.58
CA PRO A 79 15.46 -14.36 7.09
C PRO A 79 14.71 -15.41 7.93
N GLY A 80 14.11 -16.41 7.28
CA GLY A 80 13.33 -17.46 7.95
C GLY A 80 11.85 -17.13 8.22
N THR A 81 11.39 -15.90 7.94
CA THR A 81 9.95 -15.57 8.02
C THR A 81 9.16 -16.47 7.07
N ALA A 82 8.11 -17.14 7.58
CA ALA A 82 7.29 -18.04 6.78
C ALA A 82 6.49 -17.29 5.72
N ALA A 83 6.16 -17.94 4.60
CA ALA A 83 5.44 -17.30 3.50
C ALA A 83 4.07 -16.75 3.92
N LYS A 84 3.36 -17.47 4.81
CA LYS A 84 2.07 -17.07 5.38
C LYS A 84 2.13 -15.81 6.27
N ASP A 85 3.32 -15.41 6.71
CA ASP A 85 3.54 -14.24 7.55
C ASP A 85 4.13 -13.07 6.73
N LYS A 86 4.23 -13.23 5.40
CA LYS A 86 4.72 -12.20 4.49
C LYS A 86 3.57 -11.62 3.68
N PHE A 87 3.29 -10.35 3.94
CA PHE A 87 2.30 -9.55 3.24
C PHE A 87 2.96 -8.56 2.30
N ALA A 88 2.27 -8.24 1.20
CA ALA A 88 2.67 -7.20 0.26
C ALA A 88 2.03 -5.86 0.62
N LEU A 89 2.84 -4.81 0.67
CA LEU A 89 2.44 -3.45 1.01
C LEU A 89 3.15 -2.46 0.06
N GLY A 90 2.69 -1.21 0.02
CA GLY A 90 3.37 -0.16 -0.75
C GLY A 90 4.74 0.21 -0.21
N HIS A 91 4.96 0.13 1.10
CA HIS A 91 6.24 0.41 1.74
C HIS A 91 6.95 -0.86 2.21
N GLU A 92 8.19 -1.06 1.75
CA GLU A 92 8.97 -2.29 1.98
C GLU A 92 9.22 -2.62 3.46
N PHE A 93 9.23 -1.60 4.32
CA PHE A 93 9.48 -1.72 5.76
C PHE A 93 8.22 -2.03 6.61
N TYR A 94 7.01 -1.78 6.11
CA TYR A 94 5.81 -1.73 6.99
C TYR A 94 5.36 -3.09 7.51
N GLY A 95 5.82 -4.19 6.89
CA GLY A 95 5.59 -5.55 7.39
C GLY A 95 6.36 -5.90 8.67
N LEU A 96 7.34 -5.10 9.08
CA LEU A 96 8.20 -5.39 10.24
C LEU A 96 7.59 -4.96 11.58
N LEU A 97 6.73 -3.96 11.58
CA LEU A 97 6.17 -3.39 12.80
C LEU A 97 4.63 -3.48 12.75
N PRO A 98 3.99 -4.17 13.71
CA PRO A 98 2.53 -4.33 13.72
C PRO A 98 1.76 -3.02 13.62
N GLY A 99 2.25 -1.95 14.26
CA GLY A 99 1.60 -0.63 14.20
C GLY A 99 1.59 -0.02 12.80
N LEU A 100 2.65 -0.20 12.01
CA LEU A 100 2.70 0.28 10.62
C LEU A 100 1.81 -0.57 9.72
N PHE A 101 1.85 -1.89 9.93
CA PHE A 101 0.99 -2.85 9.25
C PHE A 101 -0.50 -2.54 9.43
N VAL A 102 -0.91 -2.16 10.66
CA VAL A 102 -2.29 -1.76 10.97
C VAL A 102 -2.70 -0.53 10.15
N TYR A 103 -1.88 0.53 10.11
CA TYR A 103 -2.22 1.71 9.31
C TYR A 103 -2.26 1.41 7.81
N ALA A 104 -1.34 0.58 7.31
CA ALA A 104 -1.37 0.17 5.91
C ALA A 104 -2.65 -0.61 5.58
N THR A 105 -3.12 -1.46 6.51
CA THR A 105 -4.38 -2.19 6.38
C THR A 105 -5.58 -1.25 6.41
N VAL A 106 -5.61 -0.28 7.33
CA VAL A 106 -6.71 0.72 7.41
C VAL A 106 -6.81 1.52 6.11
N TRP A 107 -5.69 2.01 5.58
CA TRP A 107 -5.70 2.79 4.33
C TRP A 107 -6.03 1.97 3.09
N LEU A 108 -5.64 0.69 3.05
CA LEU A 108 -6.08 -0.23 2.01
C LEU A 108 -7.61 -0.41 2.02
N ARG A 109 -8.19 -0.67 3.20
CA ARG A 109 -9.64 -0.78 3.36
C ARG A 109 -10.35 0.50 2.99
N GLU A 110 -9.81 1.65 3.40
CA GLU A 110 -10.40 2.94 3.07
C GLU A 110 -10.38 3.20 1.57
N HIS A 111 -9.27 2.90 0.88
CA HIS A 111 -9.22 3.02 -0.58
C HIS A 111 -10.29 2.15 -1.25
N ASN A 112 -10.39 0.87 -0.86
CA ASN A 112 -11.39 -0.03 -1.44
C ASN A 112 -12.83 0.41 -1.13
N ARG A 113 -13.07 0.94 0.08
CA ARG A 113 -14.38 1.53 0.47
C ARG A 113 -14.70 2.78 -0.35
N VAL A 114 -13.73 3.65 -0.61
CA VAL A 114 -13.90 4.82 -1.46
C VAL A 114 -14.20 4.40 -2.89
N CYS A 115 -13.53 3.38 -3.43
CA CYS A 115 -13.85 2.81 -4.73
C CYS A 115 -15.31 2.33 -4.82
N ASP A 116 -15.82 1.65 -3.79
CA ASP A 116 -17.23 1.24 -3.74
C ASP A 116 -18.18 2.44 -3.77
N VAL A 117 -17.90 3.47 -2.97
CA VAL A 117 -18.71 4.70 -2.95
C VAL A 117 -18.67 5.38 -4.33
N LEU A 118 -17.49 5.52 -4.92
CA LEU A 118 -17.33 6.12 -6.25
C LEU A 118 -18.05 5.32 -7.32
N LYS A 119 -18.01 3.98 -7.27
CA LYS A 119 -18.70 3.12 -8.25
C LYS A 119 -20.22 3.26 -8.16
N VAL A 120 -20.77 3.46 -6.97
CA VAL A 120 -22.21 3.73 -6.80
C VAL A 120 -22.59 5.10 -7.37
N GLN A 121 -21.76 6.12 -7.15
CA GLN A 121 -22.02 7.48 -7.67
C GLN A 121 -21.76 7.62 -9.17
N HIS A 122 -20.81 6.85 -9.69
CA HIS A 122 -20.34 6.88 -11.08
C HIS A 122 -20.30 5.47 -11.68
N PRO A 123 -21.45 4.83 -11.95
CA PRO A 123 -21.50 3.48 -12.51
C PRO A 123 -20.78 3.34 -13.86
N GLU A 124 -20.67 4.45 -14.61
CA GLU A 124 -20.01 4.53 -15.92
C GLU A 124 -18.48 4.56 -15.87
N TRP A 125 -17.88 4.81 -14.70
CA TRP A 125 -16.42 4.87 -14.57
C TRP A 125 -15.78 3.48 -14.67
N ASP A 126 -14.62 3.45 -15.33
CA ASP A 126 -13.76 2.28 -15.45
C ASP A 126 -12.82 2.11 -14.24
N ASP A 127 -12.06 1.02 -14.24
CA ASP A 127 -11.12 0.70 -13.17
C ASP A 127 -10.07 1.79 -12.93
N GLU A 128 -9.50 2.36 -14.00
CA GLU A 128 -8.42 3.35 -13.88
C GLU A 128 -8.96 4.65 -13.30
N GLN A 129 -10.12 5.11 -13.76
CA GLN A 129 -10.73 6.33 -13.28
C GLN A 129 -11.14 6.21 -11.79
N LEU A 130 -11.69 5.05 -11.40
CA LEU A 130 -12.01 4.76 -9.99
C LEU A 130 -10.76 4.75 -9.13
N TYR A 131 -9.71 4.02 -9.55
CA TYR A 131 -8.46 3.89 -8.81
C TYR A 131 -7.76 5.24 -8.61
N GLN A 132 -7.59 6.01 -9.70
CA GLN A 132 -6.91 7.30 -9.62
C GLN A 132 -7.71 8.32 -8.79
N THR A 133 -9.04 8.32 -8.90
CA THR A 133 -9.88 9.23 -8.10
C THR A 133 -9.85 8.83 -6.62
N ALA A 134 -9.96 7.54 -6.30
CA ALA A 134 -9.85 7.04 -4.93
C ALA A 134 -8.47 7.26 -4.29
N LYS A 135 -7.42 7.46 -5.08
CA LYS A 135 -6.09 7.84 -4.61
C LYS A 135 -5.96 9.34 -4.29
N LEU A 136 -6.81 10.18 -4.88
CA LEU A 136 -6.83 11.63 -4.65
C LEU A 136 -7.70 12.04 -3.44
N VAL A 137 -8.72 11.23 -3.13
CA VAL A 137 -9.59 11.37 -1.94
C VAL A 137 -8.82 10.98 -0.68
#